data_AF-A0A520IDL4-F1
#
_entry.id   AF-A0A520IDL4-F1
#
_cell.length_a   1.000
_cell.length_b   1.000
_cell.length_c   1.000
_cell.angle_alpha   90.00
_cell.angle_beta   90.00
_cell.angle_gamma   90.00
#
_symmetry.space_group_name_H-M   'P 1'
#
loop_
_entity.id
_entity.type
_entity.pdbx_description
1 polymer ?
#
loop_
_entity_poly.entity_id
_entity_poly.type
_entity_poly.pdbx_seq_one_letter_code
_entity_poly.pdbx_strand_id
1 'polypeptide(L)'
;MRIPAKPRPLDVVFPCSVSVAGNRLIGNRAYPGIVADYRRSIAMLGTLHADVVLPSHPELADVIAKGKRRQAGDTTAFVDPTLLPKIVAKAKIAFDADLAKQAR
;
A
#
# COMPACT_ATOMS: atom_id res chain seq x y z
N MET A 1 -10.30 -3.67 -7.83
CA MET A 1 -11.28 -4.71 -8.21
C MET A 1 -12.52 -4.51 -7.37
N ARG A 2 -13.71 -4.46 -7.96
CA ARG A 2 -14.96 -4.36 -7.19
C ARG A 2 -15.58 -5.74 -7.03
N ILE A 3 -15.92 -6.13 -5.80
CA ILE A 3 -16.53 -7.44 -5.50
C ILE A 3 -17.98 -7.29 -5.04
N PRO A 4 -18.89 -8.20 -5.43
CA PRO A 4 -20.22 -8.28 -4.83
C PRO A 4 -20.13 -8.62 -3.34
N ALA A 5 -20.82 -7.84 -2.51
CA ALA A 5 -20.95 -8.07 -1.08
C ALA A 5 -22.27 -7.46 -0.57
N LYS A 6 -22.69 -7.83 0.64
CA LYS A 6 -23.86 -7.24 1.31
C LYS A 6 -23.40 -6.36 2.48
N PRO A 7 -24.04 -5.21 2.73
CA PRO A 7 -25.20 -4.64 2.01
C PRO A 7 -24.83 -3.90 0.71
N ARG A 8 -23.54 -3.70 0.44
CA ARG A 8 -23.04 -3.03 -0.76
C ARG A 8 -21.81 -3.74 -1.32
N PRO A 9 -21.48 -3.55 -2.61
CA PRO A 9 -20.20 -3.97 -3.16
C PRO A 9 -19.01 -3.33 -2.42
N LEU A 10 -17.87 -4.01 -2.44
CA LEU A 10 -16.62 -3.54 -1.84
C LEU A 10 -15.55 -3.33 -2.90
N ASP A 11 -14.75 -2.27 -2.75
CA ASP A 11 -13.57 -2.03 -3.56
C ASP A 11 -12.32 -2.66 -2.91
N VAL A 12 -11.67 -3.55 -3.64
CA VAL A 12 -10.47 -4.29 -3.22
C VAL A 12 -9.26 -3.80 -4.02
N VAL A 13 -8.20 -3.43 -3.31
CA VAL A 13 -6.92 -3.02 -3.91
C VAL A 13 -5.81 -3.98 -3.48
N PHE A 14 -5.01 -4.40 -4.45
CA PHE A 14 -3.85 -5.29 -4.27
C PHE A 14 -2.57 -4.51 -4.58
N PRO A 15 -2.06 -3.70 -3.64
CA PRO A 15 -0.84 -2.92 -3.91
C PRO A 15 0.38 -3.85 -3.97
N CYS A 16 1.12 -3.81 -5.08
CA CYS A 16 2.29 -4.65 -5.29
C CYS A 16 3.43 -4.36 -4.30
N SER A 17 3.90 -3.12 -4.23
CA SER A 17 4.83 -2.63 -3.21
C SER A 17 4.90 -1.11 -3.28
N VAL A 18 5.15 -0.47 -2.14
CA VAL A 18 5.32 0.99 -2.02
C VAL A 18 6.58 1.38 -1.24
N SER A 19 7.47 0.43 -1.00
CA SER A 19 8.72 0.67 -0.27
C SER A 19 9.90 0.91 -1.23
N VAL A 20 10.91 1.64 -0.74
CA VAL A 20 12.19 1.81 -1.45
C VAL A 20 12.97 0.50 -1.51
N ALA A 21 12.79 -0.39 -0.53
CA ALA A 21 13.38 -1.74 -0.48
C ALA A 21 14.91 -1.78 -0.75
N GLY A 22 15.63 -0.72 -0.38
CA GLY A 22 17.07 -0.60 -0.61
C GLY A 22 17.48 -0.14 -2.01
N ASN A 23 16.53 0.24 -2.87
CA ASN A 23 16.83 0.76 -4.20
C ASN A 23 17.70 2.02 -4.13
N ARG A 24 18.66 2.10 -5.05
CA ARG A 24 19.43 3.32 -5.29
C ARG A 24 18.52 4.35 -5.97
N LEU A 25 18.24 5.44 -5.28
CA LEU A 25 17.40 6.54 -5.73
C LEU A 25 18.21 7.63 -6.45
N ILE A 26 19.45 7.87 -6.02
CA ILE A 26 20.32 8.91 -6.60
C ILE A 26 21.46 8.29 -7.40
N GLY A 27 21.67 8.78 -8.63
CA GLY A 27 22.72 8.30 -9.53
C GLY A 27 22.50 6.87 -10.02
N ASN A 28 21.26 6.38 -10.02
CA ASN A 28 20.92 5.07 -10.56
C ASN A 28 20.93 5.09 -12.09
N ARG A 29 22.05 4.65 -12.68
CA ARG A 29 22.23 4.60 -14.15
C ARG A 29 21.33 3.56 -14.82
N ALA A 30 21.01 2.47 -14.13
CA ALA A 30 20.13 1.42 -14.66
C ALA A 30 18.66 1.85 -14.66
N TYR A 31 18.27 2.75 -13.75
CA TYR A 31 16.92 3.28 -13.68
C TYR A 31 16.90 4.77 -13.32
N PRO A 32 17.16 5.67 -14.30
CA PRO A 32 17.26 7.12 -14.03
C PRO A 32 15.93 7.76 -13.58
N GLY A 33 14.79 7.21 -14.00
CA GLY A 33 13.44 7.72 -13.69
C GLY A 33 12.87 7.30 -12.34
N ILE A 34 13.59 6.47 -11.57
CA ILE A 34 13.08 5.77 -10.39
C ILE A 34 12.37 6.70 -9.37
N VAL A 35 12.93 7.88 -9.10
CA VAL A 35 12.34 8.86 -8.16
C VAL A 35 11.00 9.39 -8.66
N ALA A 36 10.90 9.69 -9.95
CA ALA A 36 9.66 10.19 -10.54
C ALA A 36 8.56 9.11 -10.50
N ASP A 37 8.93 7.85 -10.76
CA ASP A 37 7.99 6.74 -10.77
C ASP A 37 7.53 6.35 -9.36
N TYR A 38 8.41 6.43 -8.36
CA TYR A 38 7.99 6.32 -6.95
C TYR A 38 6.95 7.39 -6.59
N ARG A 39 7.24 8.67 -6.88
CA ARG A 39 6.33 9.78 -6.58
C ARG A 39 4.99 9.62 -7.28
N ARG A 40 5.01 9.25 -8.57
CA ARG A 40 3.81 8.99 -9.36
C ARG A 40 2.98 7.86 -8.77
N SER A 41 3.64 6.76 -8.38
CA SER A 41 2.97 5.58 -7.83
C SER A 41 2.35 5.87 -6.46
N ILE A 42 3.06 6.56 -5.57
CA ILE A 42 2.54 6.96 -4.25
C ILE A 42 1.36 7.92 -4.42
N ALA A 43 1.46 8.90 -5.32
CA ALA A 43 0.37 9.84 -5.58
C ALA A 43 -0.86 9.13 -6.15
N MET A 44 -0.68 8.24 -7.14
CA MET A 44 -1.77 7.46 -7.73
C MET A 44 -2.46 6.58 -6.69
N LEU A 45 -1.70 5.88 -5.83
CA LEU A 45 -2.31 5.07 -4.76
C LEU A 45 -3.09 5.94 -3.76
N GLY A 46 -2.67 7.19 -3.53
CA GLY A 46 -3.35 8.14 -2.68
C GLY A 46 -4.71 8.62 -3.22
N THR A 47 -5.02 8.41 -4.49
CA THR A 47 -6.33 8.77 -5.08
C THR A 47 -7.32 7.61 -5.10
N LEU A 48 -6.87 6.39 -4.80
CA LEU A 48 -7.72 5.21 -4.85
C LEU A 48 -8.59 5.10 -3.59
N HIS A 49 -9.85 4.77 -3.79
CA HIS A 49 -10.71 4.24 -2.74
C HIS A 49 -10.49 2.73 -2.60
N ALA A 50 -10.39 2.24 -1.36
CA ALA A 50 -10.28 0.81 -1.07
C ALA A 50 -10.98 0.49 0.24
N ASP A 51 -12.01 -0.35 0.19
CA ASP A 51 -12.63 -0.93 1.38
C ASP A 51 -11.75 -2.04 1.97
N VAL A 52 -11.06 -2.79 1.10
CA VAL A 52 -10.19 -3.91 1.47
C VAL A 52 -8.84 -3.75 0.78
N VAL A 53 -7.77 -3.90 1.56
CA VAL A 53 -6.39 -3.83 1.04
C VAL A 53 -5.70 -5.16 1.28
N LEU A 54 -5.20 -5.78 0.21
CA LEU A 54 -4.48 -7.05 0.23
C LEU A 54 -3.09 -6.86 -0.38
N PRO A 55 -2.12 -6.34 0.40
CA PRO A 55 -0.76 -6.08 -0.07
C PRO A 55 0.03 -7.38 -0.29
N SER A 56 1.08 -7.33 -1.10
CA SER A 56 2.00 -8.47 -1.31
C SER A 56 2.71 -8.92 -0.04
N HIS A 57 2.88 -8.01 0.93
CA HIS A 57 3.44 -8.30 2.26
C HIS A 57 2.31 -8.22 3.30
N PRO A 58 1.83 -9.38 3.82
CA PRO A 58 0.63 -9.45 4.64
C PRO A 58 0.71 -8.65 5.95
N GLU A 59 1.93 -8.38 6.43
CA GLU A 59 2.21 -7.61 7.64
C GLU A 59 1.77 -6.14 7.51
N LEU A 60 1.72 -5.60 6.29
CA LEU A 60 1.28 -4.22 6.05
C LEU A 60 -0.22 -4.00 6.32
N ALA A 61 -1.02 -5.07 6.28
CA ALA A 61 -2.46 -5.02 6.43
C ALA A 61 -3.00 -5.91 7.56
N ASP A 62 -2.10 -6.56 8.32
CA ASP A 62 -2.42 -7.54 9.35
C ASP A 62 -3.35 -8.66 8.83
N VAL A 63 -3.04 -9.16 7.62
CA VAL A 63 -3.88 -10.12 6.88
C VAL A 63 -4.12 -11.38 7.72
N ILE A 64 -3.12 -11.82 8.48
CA ILE A 64 -3.20 -13.05 9.29
C ILE A 64 -4.19 -12.89 10.45
N ALA A 65 -4.12 -11.81 11.23
CA ALA A 65 -5.06 -11.61 12.33
C ALA A 65 -6.49 -11.35 11.81
N LYS A 66 -6.62 -10.61 10.70
CA LYS A 66 -7.92 -10.44 10.00
C LYS A 66 -8.48 -11.78 9.52
N GLY A 67 -7.63 -12.68 9.02
CA GLY A 67 -8.02 -14.04 8.65
C GLY A 67 -8.56 -14.83 9.84
N LYS A 68 -7.90 -14.77 11.00
CA LYS A 68 -8.38 -15.41 12.24
C LYS A 68 -9.74 -14.86 12.67
N ARG A 69 -9.93 -13.53 12.67
CA ARG A 69 -11.23 -12.92 12.99
C ARG A 69 -12.32 -13.36 12.00
N ARG A 70 -11.98 -13.43 10.71
CA ARG A 70 -12.91 -13.90 9.68
C ARG A 70 -13.35 -15.33 9.90
N GLN A 71 -12.42 -16.22 10.27
CA GLN A 71 -12.71 -17.61 10.62
C GLN A 71 -13.58 -17.72 11.90
N ALA A 72 -13.43 -16.79 12.83
CA ALA A 72 -14.26 -16.70 14.04
C ALA A 72 -15.67 -16.10 13.79
N GLY A 73 -16.01 -15.75 12.55
CA GLY A 73 -17.35 -15.27 12.16
C GLY A 73 -17.44 -13.77 11.85
N ASP A 74 -16.37 -12.99 12.05
CA ASP A 74 -16.37 -11.56 11.70
C ASP A 74 -16.36 -11.37 10.18
N THR A 75 -17.55 -11.16 9.60
CA THR A 75 -17.74 -10.94 8.16
C THR A 75 -17.09 -9.66 7.64
N THR A 76 -16.74 -8.74 8.53
CA THR A 76 -16.16 -7.42 8.23
C THR A 76 -14.66 -7.33 8.53
N ALA A 77 -14.03 -8.43 8.94
CA ALA A 77 -12.64 -8.42 9.44
C ALA A 77 -11.62 -7.75 8.51
N PHE A 78 -11.85 -7.80 7.21
CA PHE A 78 -10.99 -7.23 6.17
C PHE A 78 -11.37 -5.82 5.72
N VAL A 79 -12.56 -5.33 6.10
CA VAL A 79 -13.07 -4.02 5.71
C VAL A 79 -12.42 -2.95 6.59
N ASP A 80 -11.53 -2.16 5.99
CA ASP A 80 -10.89 -1.01 6.62
C ASP A 80 -10.58 0.05 5.55
N PRO A 81 -11.53 0.97 5.29
CA PRO A 81 -11.35 2.05 4.31
C PRO A 81 -10.21 3.02 4.63
N THR A 82 -9.70 2.99 5.86
CA THR A 82 -8.62 3.88 6.31
C THR A 82 -7.24 3.31 6.04
N LEU A 83 -7.14 2.02 5.68
CA LEU A 83 -5.87 1.31 5.58
C LEU A 83 -5.02 1.80 4.41
N LEU A 84 -5.60 1.95 3.21
CA LEU A 84 -4.84 2.39 2.05
C LEU A 84 -4.27 3.82 2.25
N PRO A 85 -5.04 4.82 2.71
CA PRO A 85 -4.50 6.13 3.05
C PRO A 85 -3.34 6.08 4.07
N LYS A 86 -3.45 5.23 5.11
CA LYS A 86 -2.37 5.04 6.11
C LYS A 86 -1.11 4.45 5.48
N ILE A 87 -1.25 3.43 4.62
CA ILE A 87 -0.13 2.83 3.90
C ILE A 87 0.56 3.87 3.00
N VAL A 88 -0.22 4.65 2.25
CA VAL A 88 0.30 5.70 1.35
C VAL A 88 1.04 6.78 2.13
N ALA A 89 0.47 7.26 3.24
CA ALA A 89 1.13 8.26 4.08
C ALA A 89 2.47 7.75 4.64
N LYS A 90 2.50 6.51 5.14
CA LYS A 90 3.73 5.88 5.63
C LYS A 90 4.76 5.70 4.52
N ALA A 91 4.34 5.26 3.33
CA ALA A 91 5.21 5.10 2.18
C ALA A 91 5.83 6.42 1.74
N LYS A 92 5.04 7.51 1.70
CA LYS A 92 5.54 8.84 1.38
C LYS A 92 6.64 9.28 2.35
N ILE A 93 6.40 9.15 3.66
CA ILE A 93 7.37 9.53 4.70
C ILE A 93 8.66 8.71 4.56
N ALA A 94 8.54 7.39 4.40
CA ALA A 94 9.70 6.51 4.25
C ALA A 94 10.51 6.82 2.98
N PHE A 95 9.83 7.08 1.85
CA PHE A 95 10.47 7.46 0.60
C PHE A 95 11.22 8.79 0.73
N ASP A 96 10.60 9.82 1.31
CA ASP A 96 11.22 11.13 1.50
C ASP A 96 12.46 11.02 2.40
N ALA A 97 12.39 10.18 3.45
CA ALA A 97 13.51 9.93 4.36
C ALA A 97 14.68 9.20 3.65
N ASP A 98 14.42 8.16 2.86
CA ASP A 98 15.46 7.43 2.13
C ASP A 98 16.09 8.29 1.03
N LEU A 99 15.30 9.12 0.33
CA LEU A 99 15.82 10.06 -0.65
C LEU A 99 16.77 11.07 -0.01
N ALA A 100 16.36 11.64 1.14
CA ALA A 100 17.20 12.59 1.88
C ALA A 100 18.48 11.92 2.41
N LYS A 101 18.41 10.66 2.85
CA LYS A 101 19.57 9.90 3.30
C LYS A 101 20.59 9.67 2.19
N GLN A 102 20.14 9.41 0.96
CA GLN A 102 21.03 9.19 -0.19
C GLN A 102 21.58 10.48 -0.81
N ALA A 103 21.00 11.64 -0.46
CA ALA A 103 21.46 12.95 -0.92
C ALA A 103 22.58 13.55 -0.05
N ARG A 104 22.89 12.89 1.08
CA ARG A 104 24.01 13.20 1.97
C ARG A 104 25.22 12.37 1.58
#